data_AF-A0A1A3HIY3-F1
#
_entry.id   AF-A0A1A3HIY3-F1
#
_cell.length_a   1.000
_cell.length_b   1.000
_cell.length_c   1.000
_cell.angle_alpha   90.00
_cell.angle_beta   90.00
_cell.angle_gamma   90.00
#
_symmetry.space_group_name_H-M   'P 1'
#
loop_
_entity.id
_entity.type
_entity.pdbx_description
1 polymer ?
#
loop_
_entity_poly.entity_id
_entity_poly.type
_entity_poly.pdbx_seq_one_letter_code
_entity_poly.pdbx_strand_id
1 'polypeptide(L)'
;MTSAQPTPGARPPKLAPSGKDADTTALSDALTVEHATIYGYGIVSAMSPPSVNDLVVEALNQHRQRRDDVIAMLTARKANAPVAAPGYQLPSQVGSPADAARLAVRMENDGATAWRAVVEHADTADDRAFASTALTQSAVLAARWNKVLGAWPITTSFPGGNE
;
A
#
# COMPACT_ATOMS: atom_id res chain seq x y z
N MET A 1 48.86 6.70 39.22
CA MET A 1 47.81 7.44 38.50
C MET A 1 47.79 6.99 37.06
N THR A 2 46.58 6.76 36.51
CA THR A 2 46.23 6.72 35.07
C THR A 2 46.71 5.48 34.30
N SER A 3 45.92 4.73 33.52
CA SER A 3 44.48 4.71 33.24
C SER A 3 44.18 3.41 32.48
N ALA A 4 43.07 2.73 32.78
CA ALA A 4 42.46 1.77 31.86
C ALA A 4 41.16 2.39 31.33
N GLN A 5 41.08 2.62 30.02
CA GLN A 5 39.85 3.09 29.36
C GLN A 5 38.81 1.96 29.30
N PRO A 6 37.51 2.26 29.52
CA PRO A 6 36.43 1.32 29.26
C PRO A 6 36.00 1.37 27.79
N THR A 7 35.91 0.20 27.17
CA THR A 7 35.39 0.00 25.81
C THR A 7 33.89 0.28 25.76
N PRO A 8 33.38 1.07 24.79
CA PRO A 8 31.94 1.30 24.64
C PRO A 8 31.20 0.01 24.24
N GLY A 9 30.14 -0.31 24.97
CA GLY A 9 29.32 -1.51 24.80
C GLY A 9 28.74 -1.64 23.39
N ALA A 10 28.88 -2.83 22.82
CA ALA A 10 28.20 -3.25 21.60
C ALA A 10 26.68 -3.21 21.83
N ARG A 11 25.97 -2.46 20.99
CA ARG A 11 24.51 -2.51 20.90
C ARG A 11 24.12 -3.89 20.39
N PRO A 12 23.20 -4.63 21.04
CA PRO A 12 22.77 -5.91 20.53
C PRO A 12 22.13 -5.75 19.14
N PRO A 13 22.33 -6.70 18.21
CA PRO A 13 21.69 -6.66 16.90
C PRO A 13 20.17 -6.68 17.07
N LYS A 14 19.47 -5.82 16.32
CA LYS A 14 18.01 -5.81 16.24
C LYS A 14 17.59 -7.19 15.71
N LEU A 15 17.01 -8.05 16.56
CA LEU A 15 16.53 -9.36 16.12
C LEU A 15 15.59 -9.16 14.93
N ALA A 16 15.78 -9.98 13.90
CA ALA A 16 14.80 -10.07 12.82
C ALA A 16 13.44 -10.44 13.45
N PRO A 17 12.34 -9.79 13.02
CA PRO A 17 11.02 -10.14 13.53
C PRO A 17 10.73 -11.62 13.32
N SER A 18 10.07 -12.26 14.28
CA SER A 18 9.53 -13.61 14.12
C SER A 18 8.56 -13.65 12.93
N GLY A 19 8.30 -14.82 12.31
CA GLY A 19 7.38 -14.94 11.17
C GLY A 19 6.01 -14.28 11.43
N LYS A 20 5.47 -14.49 12.64
CA LYS A 20 4.21 -13.86 13.10
C LYS A 20 4.29 -12.33 13.24
N ASP A 21 5.45 -11.82 13.66
CA ASP A 21 5.68 -10.39 13.78
C ASP A 21 5.81 -9.75 12.39
N ALA A 22 6.42 -10.46 11.43
CA ALA A 22 6.53 -10.05 10.04
C ALA A 22 5.15 -10.04 9.33
N ASP A 23 4.32 -11.07 9.51
CA ASP A 23 2.94 -11.11 9.00
C ASP A 23 2.12 -9.90 9.48
N THR A 24 2.10 -9.67 10.80
CA THR A 24 1.32 -8.56 11.39
C THR A 24 1.87 -7.20 10.97
N THR A 25 3.19 -7.07 10.84
CA THR A 25 3.83 -5.83 10.36
C THR A 25 3.45 -5.55 8.91
N ALA A 26 3.59 -6.54 8.02
CA ALA A 26 3.24 -6.38 6.60
C ALA A 26 1.76 -6.01 6.41
N LEU A 27 0.85 -6.64 7.16
CA LEU A 27 -0.58 -6.32 7.09
C LEU A 27 -0.89 -4.91 7.62
N SER A 28 -0.18 -4.46 8.66
CA SER A 28 -0.32 -3.10 9.20
C SER A 28 0.24 -2.03 8.27
N ASP A 29 1.36 -2.32 7.60
CA ASP A 29 1.95 -1.44 6.58
C ASP A 29 1.00 -1.32 5.37
N ALA A 30 0.41 -2.44 4.93
CA ALA A 30 -0.62 -2.43 3.90
C ALA A 30 -1.85 -1.59 4.30
N LEU A 31 -2.34 -1.70 5.55
CA LEU A 31 -3.43 -0.85 6.04
C LEU A 31 -3.07 0.64 6.01
N THR A 32 -1.83 0.98 6.34
CA THR A 32 -1.34 2.37 6.27
C THR A 32 -1.38 2.89 4.83
N VAL A 33 -0.99 2.06 3.85
CA VAL A 33 -1.10 2.38 2.42
C VAL A 33 -2.56 2.53 2.00
N GLU A 34 -3.47 1.66 2.44
CA GLU A 34 -4.90 1.77 2.13
C GLU A 34 -5.49 3.11 2.63
N HIS A 35 -5.16 3.55 3.86
CA HIS A 35 -5.59 4.86 4.35
C HIS A 35 -5.07 6.01 3.48
N ALA A 36 -3.80 5.97 3.11
CA ALA A 36 -3.19 7.00 2.26
C ALA A 36 -3.83 7.02 0.85
N THR A 37 -4.09 5.84 0.27
CA THR A 37 -4.73 5.70 -1.05
C THR A 37 -6.16 6.20 -1.04
N ILE A 38 -6.96 5.90 0.00
CA ILE A 38 -8.33 6.44 0.14
C ILE A 38 -8.31 7.96 0.22
N TYR A 39 -7.37 8.53 0.98
CA TYR A 39 -7.19 9.98 1.04
C TYR A 39 -6.82 10.57 -0.32
N GLY A 40 -5.82 9.98 -0.99
CA GLY A 40 -5.36 10.45 -2.30
C GLY A 40 -6.43 10.34 -3.39
N TYR A 41 -7.30 9.33 -3.35
CA TYR A 41 -8.44 9.23 -4.26
C TYR A 41 -9.46 10.36 -4.09
N GLY A 42 -9.54 11.00 -2.93
CA GLY A 42 -10.30 12.24 -2.76
C GLY A 42 -9.77 13.37 -3.65
N ILE A 43 -8.44 13.50 -3.75
CA ILE A 43 -7.79 14.47 -4.64
C ILE A 43 -7.95 14.05 -6.10
N VAL A 44 -7.79 12.76 -6.41
CA VAL A 44 -8.04 12.23 -7.77
C VAL A 44 -9.46 12.54 -8.21
N SER A 45 -10.45 12.32 -7.34
CA SER A 45 -11.86 12.62 -7.61
C SER A 45 -12.08 14.11 -7.89
N ALA A 46 -11.46 15.00 -7.12
CA ALA A 46 -11.63 16.45 -7.28
C ALA A 46 -11.03 16.99 -8.59
N MET A 47 -9.97 16.35 -9.07
CA MET A 47 -9.19 16.81 -10.24
C MET A 47 -9.55 16.09 -11.54
N SER A 48 -10.31 15.00 -11.47
CA SER A 48 -10.66 14.16 -12.61
C SER A 48 -11.87 14.69 -13.39
N PRO A 49 -11.93 14.47 -14.72
CA PRO A 49 -13.11 14.81 -15.50
C PRO A 49 -14.27 13.85 -15.17
N PRO A 50 -15.54 14.26 -15.39
CA PRO A 50 -16.69 13.41 -15.10
C PRO A 50 -16.68 12.04 -15.80
N SER A 51 -16.00 11.93 -16.94
CA SER A 51 -15.92 10.69 -17.74
C SER A 51 -15.22 9.52 -17.03
N VAL A 52 -14.49 9.76 -15.94
CA VAL A 52 -13.82 8.71 -15.15
C VAL A 52 -14.41 8.56 -13.74
N ASN A 53 -15.55 9.19 -13.45
CA ASN A 53 -16.17 9.13 -12.13
C ASN A 53 -16.48 7.70 -11.68
N ASP A 54 -16.97 6.85 -12.59
CA ASP A 54 -17.27 5.45 -12.26
C ASP A 54 -16.02 4.69 -11.81
N LEU A 55 -14.87 4.95 -12.44
CA LEU A 55 -13.59 4.36 -12.05
C LEU A 55 -13.14 4.84 -10.66
N VAL A 56 -13.31 6.14 -10.37
CA VAL A 56 -12.99 6.72 -9.06
C VAL A 56 -13.88 6.12 -7.96
N VAL A 57 -15.19 6.01 -8.20
CA VAL A 57 -16.14 5.44 -7.24
C VAL A 57 -15.84 3.96 -7.00
N GLU A 58 -15.58 3.20 -8.05
CA GLU A 58 -15.19 1.78 -7.95
C GLU A 58 -13.93 1.62 -7.09
N ALA A 59 -12.87 2.39 -7.38
CA ALA A 59 -11.63 2.34 -6.62
C ALA A 59 -11.84 2.71 -5.14
N LEU A 60 -12.55 3.81 -4.85
CA LEU A 60 -12.83 4.22 -3.48
C LEU A 60 -13.61 3.16 -2.69
N ASN A 61 -14.61 2.52 -3.30
CA ASN A 61 -15.39 1.47 -2.66
C ASN A 61 -14.51 0.24 -2.39
N GLN A 62 -13.70 -0.15 -3.36
CA GLN A 62 -12.77 -1.28 -3.23
C GLN A 62 -11.75 -1.07 -2.10
N HIS A 63 -11.09 0.09 -2.05
CA HIS A 63 -10.13 0.40 -0.99
C HIS A 63 -10.79 0.51 0.38
N ARG A 64 -11.99 1.12 0.49
CA ARG A 64 -12.70 1.22 1.77
C ARG A 64 -13.12 -0.14 2.31
N GLN A 65 -13.67 -0.99 1.45
CA GLN A 65 -14.00 -2.37 1.83
C GLN A 65 -12.75 -3.11 2.31
N ARG A 66 -11.67 -3.06 1.52
CA ARG A 66 -10.41 -3.72 1.86
C ARG A 66 -9.82 -3.22 3.18
N ARG A 67 -9.83 -1.90 3.42
CA ARG A 67 -9.41 -1.29 4.69
C ARG A 67 -10.21 -1.85 5.86
N ASP A 68 -11.54 -1.91 5.73
CA ASP A 68 -12.42 -2.37 6.81
C ASP A 68 -12.20 -3.86 7.10
N ASP A 69 -12.01 -4.68 6.07
CA ASP A 69 -11.66 -6.09 6.20
C ASP A 69 -10.31 -6.27 6.93
N VAL A 70 -9.30 -5.48 6.59
CA VAL A 70 -7.97 -5.53 7.21
C VAL A 70 -8.02 -5.09 8.68
N ILE A 71 -8.81 -4.07 9.01
CA ILE A 71 -9.05 -3.67 10.40
C ILE A 71 -9.66 -4.85 11.18
N ALA A 72 -10.62 -5.56 10.59
CA ALA A 72 -11.22 -6.74 11.21
C ALA A 72 -10.19 -7.87 11.39
N MET A 73 -9.34 -8.13 10.39
CA MET A 73 -8.24 -9.12 10.47
C MET A 73 -7.25 -8.80 11.59
N LEU A 74 -6.77 -7.55 11.67
CA LEU A 74 -5.85 -7.11 12.74
C LEU A 74 -6.51 -7.19 14.12
N THR A 75 -7.79 -6.83 14.22
CA THR A 75 -8.57 -6.96 15.46
C THR A 75 -8.69 -8.42 15.89
N ALA A 76 -8.97 -9.34 14.98
CA ALA A 76 -9.03 -10.79 15.25
C ALA A 76 -7.67 -11.33 15.74
N ARG A 77 -6.57 -10.77 15.24
CA ARG A 77 -5.20 -11.05 15.67
C ARG A 77 -4.82 -10.40 17.01
N LYS A 78 -5.71 -9.59 17.60
CA LYS A 78 -5.44 -8.74 18.78
C LYS A 78 -4.28 -7.76 18.57
N ALA A 79 -4.05 -7.35 17.32
CA ALA A 79 -3.07 -6.34 16.94
C ALA A 79 -3.75 -4.96 16.88
N ASN A 80 -3.02 -3.91 17.20
CA ASN A 80 -3.52 -2.55 17.04
C ASN A 80 -3.49 -2.15 15.56
N ALA A 81 -4.66 -1.93 14.98
CA ALA A 81 -4.78 -1.45 13.61
C ALA A 81 -4.33 0.02 13.51
N PRO A 82 -3.40 0.38 12.61
CA PRO A 82 -3.09 1.78 12.32
C PRO A 82 -4.34 2.59 11.97
N VAL A 83 -4.47 3.75 12.59
CA VAL A 83 -5.54 4.72 12.31
C VAL A 83 -5.12 5.67 11.21
N ALA A 84 -6.08 6.15 10.42
CA ALA A 84 -5.82 7.14 9.39
C ALA A 84 -5.27 8.45 10.00
N ALA A 85 -4.27 9.04 9.35
CA ALA A 85 -3.83 10.39 9.66
C ALA A 85 -4.86 11.42 9.17
N PRO A 86 -4.94 12.62 9.78
CA PRO A 86 -5.83 13.68 9.33
C PRO A 86 -5.46 14.24 7.94
N GLY A 87 -4.24 13.98 7.46
CA GLY A 87 -3.77 14.35 6.13
C GLY A 87 -2.49 13.62 5.75
N TYR A 88 -2.23 13.52 4.45
CA TYR A 88 -1.08 12.83 3.88
C TYR A 88 -0.35 13.73 2.90
N GLN A 89 0.97 13.66 2.90
CA GLN A 89 1.79 14.28 1.87
C GLN A 89 1.68 13.44 0.58
N LEU A 90 1.22 14.06 -0.50
CA LEU A 90 1.14 13.38 -1.80
C LEU A 90 2.55 13.17 -2.40
N PRO A 91 2.75 12.05 -3.13
CA PRO A 91 4.04 11.71 -3.74
C PRO A 91 4.42 12.64 -4.91
N SER A 92 3.47 13.42 -5.43
CA SER A 92 3.69 14.41 -6.50
C SER A 92 2.69 15.57 -6.35
N GLN A 93 3.03 16.72 -6.92
CA GLN A 93 2.07 17.82 -7.07
C GLN A 93 0.98 17.44 -8.08
N VAL A 94 -0.25 17.85 -7.81
CA VAL A 94 -1.41 17.56 -8.67
C VAL A 94 -2.06 18.88 -9.06
N GLY A 95 -1.88 19.28 -10.32
CA GLY A 95 -2.45 20.53 -10.87
C GLY A 95 -3.39 20.32 -12.06
N SER A 96 -3.50 19.08 -12.55
CA SER A 96 -4.28 18.76 -13.74
C SER A 96 -4.95 17.38 -13.65
N PRO A 97 -5.97 17.11 -14.49
CA PRO A 97 -6.53 15.78 -14.65
C PRO A 97 -5.49 14.69 -14.96
N ALA A 98 -4.46 15.02 -15.75
CA ALA A 98 -3.40 14.08 -16.08
C ALA A 98 -2.50 13.80 -14.87
N ASP A 99 -2.24 14.80 -14.02
CA ASP A 99 -1.52 14.57 -12.76
C ASP A 99 -2.33 13.70 -11.80
N ALA A 100 -3.65 13.87 -11.76
CA ALA A 100 -4.53 13.06 -10.93
C ALA A 100 -4.50 11.58 -11.35
N ALA A 101 -4.58 11.30 -12.66
CA ALA A 101 -4.44 9.95 -13.17
C ALA A 101 -3.04 9.36 -12.91
N ARG A 102 -1.96 10.15 -13.03
CA ARG A 102 -0.60 9.71 -12.64
C ARG A 102 -0.48 9.40 -11.14
N LEU A 103 -1.10 10.24 -10.29
CA LEU A 103 -1.17 9.99 -8.86
C LEU A 103 -1.89 8.68 -8.57
N ALA A 104 -3.03 8.42 -9.23
CA ALA A 104 -3.76 7.16 -9.09
C ALA A 104 -2.88 5.96 -9.45
N VAL A 105 -2.24 5.97 -10.64
CA VAL A 105 -1.29 4.90 -11.04
C VAL A 105 -0.21 4.67 -9.97
N ARG A 106 0.36 5.75 -9.43
CA ARG A 106 1.40 5.65 -8.42
C ARG A 106 0.89 5.00 -7.14
N MET A 107 -0.25 5.44 -6.61
CA MET A 107 -0.84 4.88 -5.39
C MET A 107 -1.20 3.40 -5.56
N GLU A 108 -1.73 3.02 -6.72
CA GLU A 108 -2.06 1.62 -7.01
C GLU A 108 -0.82 0.73 -7.09
N ASN A 109 0.28 1.24 -7.65
CA ASN A 109 1.56 0.52 -7.68
C ASN A 109 2.19 0.40 -6.29
N ASP A 110 2.09 1.44 -5.47
CA ASP A 110 2.53 1.41 -4.07
C ASP A 110 1.67 0.40 -3.27
N GLY A 111 0.35 0.37 -3.50
CA GLY A 111 -0.58 -0.64 -2.97
C GLY A 111 -0.21 -2.06 -3.39
N ALA A 112 0.03 -2.30 -4.68
CA ALA A 112 0.52 -3.59 -5.18
C ALA A 112 1.86 -3.99 -4.54
N THR A 113 2.71 -3.04 -4.17
CA THR A 113 3.96 -3.35 -3.47
C THR A 113 3.71 -3.79 -2.03
N ALA A 114 2.84 -3.07 -1.32
CA ALA A 114 2.46 -3.44 0.04
C ALA A 114 1.77 -4.82 0.10
N TRP A 115 0.82 -5.07 -0.81
CA TRP A 115 0.10 -6.35 -0.84
C TRP A 115 0.99 -7.55 -1.20
N ARG A 116 2.03 -7.35 -1.99
CA ARG A 116 3.03 -8.41 -2.24
C ARG A 116 3.79 -8.78 -0.97
N ALA A 117 4.19 -7.79 -0.17
CA ALA A 117 4.85 -8.06 1.12
C ALA A 117 3.94 -8.87 2.06
N VAL A 118 2.62 -8.62 2.04
CA VAL A 118 1.66 -9.46 2.79
C VAL A 118 1.61 -10.88 2.23
N VAL A 119 1.61 -11.08 0.90
CA VAL A 119 1.68 -12.42 0.30
C VAL A 119 2.94 -13.18 0.73
N GLU A 120 4.09 -12.50 0.81
CA GLU A 120 5.37 -13.07 1.20
C GLU A 120 5.43 -13.47 2.69
N HIS A 121 4.77 -12.71 3.57
CA HIS A 121 4.87 -12.88 5.01
C HIS A 121 3.66 -13.52 5.68
N ALA A 122 2.51 -13.64 5.02
CA ALA A 122 1.30 -14.17 5.63
C ALA A 122 1.44 -15.65 6.02
N ASP A 123 1.12 -15.96 7.27
CA ASP A 123 1.25 -17.31 7.84
C ASP A 123 0.20 -18.28 7.26
N THR A 124 -1.01 -17.79 6.99
CA THR A 124 -2.15 -18.62 6.56
C THR A 124 -2.38 -18.55 5.04
N ALA A 125 -2.96 -19.62 4.48
CA ALA A 125 -3.33 -19.64 3.07
C ALA A 125 -4.46 -18.65 2.75
N ASP A 126 -5.41 -18.47 3.66
CA ASP A 126 -6.53 -17.55 3.49
C ASP A 126 -6.05 -16.09 3.45
N ASP A 127 -5.13 -15.70 4.33
CA ASP A 127 -4.56 -14.34 4.33
C ASP A 127 -3.70 -14.10 3.08
N ARG A 128 -2.94 -15.11 2.61
CA ARG A 128 -2.22 -15.03 1.33
C ARG A 128 -3.17 -14.90 0.14
N ALA A 129 -4.31 -15.59 0.16
CA ALA A 129 -5.33 -15.49 -0.90
C ALA A 129 -6.00 -14.11 -0.90
N PHE A 130 -6.32 -13.56 0.28
CA PHE A 130 -6.81 -12.20 0.44
C PHE A 130 -5.80 -11.18 -0.12
N ALA A 131 -4.53 -11.30 0.29
CA ALA A 131 -3.47 -10.39 -0.14
C ALA A 131 -3.20 -10.47 -1.65
N SER A 132 -3.20 -11.66 -2.24
CA SER A 132 -3.02 -11.83 -3.69
C SER A 132 -4.20 -11.26 -4.50
N THR A 133 -5.41 -11.33 -3.95
CA THR A 133 -6.59 -10.65 -4.52
C THR A 133 -6.42 -9.13 -4.48
N ALA A 134 -6.06 -8.57 -3.33
CA ALA A 134 -5.82 -7.13 -3.18
C ALA A 134 -4.68 -6.61 -4.09
N LEU A 135 -3.62 -7.40 -4.21
CA LEU A 135 -2.51 -7.16 -5.13
C LEU A 135 -2.98 -7.08 -6.59
N THR A 136 -3.74 -8.07 -7.02
CA THR A 136 -4.26 -8.14 -8.39
C THR A 136 -5.19 -6.98 -8.70
N GLN A 137 -6.08 -6.66 -7.77
CA GLN A 137 -7.01 -5.54 -7.90
C GLN A 137 -6.28 -4.20 -8.04
N SER A 138 -5.25 -3.97 -7.23
CA SER A 138 -4.43 -2.75 -7.31
C SER A 138 -3.71 -2.65 -8.66
N ALA A 139 -3.12 -3.76 -9.13
CA ALA A 139 -2.48 -3.81 -10.45
C ALA A 139 -3.47 -3.55 -11.61
N VAL A 140 -4.71 -4.05 -11.51
CA VAL A 140 -5.77 -3.79 -12.50
C VAL A 140 -6.18 -2.31 -12.50
N LEU A 141 -6.34 -1.69 -11.33
CA LEU A 141 -6.64 -0.26 -11.25
C LEU A 141 -5.50 0.58 -11.83
N ALA A 142 -4.23 0.25 -11.54
CA ALA A 142 -3.08 0.92 -12.15
C ALA A 142 -3.13 0.86 -13.68
N ALA A 143 -3.41 -0.32 -14.25
CA ALA A 143 -3.53 -0.51 -15.69
C ALA A 143 -4.69 0.31 -16.30
N ARG A 144 -5.83 0.37 -15.61
CA ARG A 144 -6.99 1.17 -16.05
C ARG A 144 -6.68 2.66 -16.04
N TRP A 145 -5.97 3.16 -15.04
CA TRP A 145 -5.52 4.56 -15.01
C TRP A 145 -4.45 4.86 -16.06
N ASN A 146 -3.53 3.93 -16.36
CA ASN A 146 -2.62 4.06 -17.50
C ASN A 146 -3.37 4.16 -18.83
N LYS A 147 -4.46 3.40 -19.00
CA LYS A 147 -5.34 3.52 -20.17
C LYS A 147 -5.99 4.91 -20.25
N VAL A 148 -6.43 5.48 -19.13
CA VAL A 148 -6.95 6.87 -19.06
C VAL A 148 -5.88 7.88 -19.49
N LEU A 149 -4.62 7.67 -19.11
CA LEU A 149 -3.49 8.51 -19.51
C LEU A 149 -3.08 8.35 -20.99
N GLY A 150 -3.56 7.31 -21.68
CA GLY A 150 -3.03 6.92 -22.98
C GLY A 150 -1.56 6.48 -22.92
N ALA A 151 -1.08 6.06 -21.75
CA ALA A 151 0.31 5.65 -21.53
C ALA A 151 0.58 4.26 -22.11
N TRP A 152 1.74 4.10 -22.77
CA TRP A 152 2.23 2.83 -23.29
C TRP A 152 3.59 2.47 -22.66
N PRO A 153 3.82 1.20 -22.26
CA PRO A 153 2.84 0.11 -22.20
C PRO A 153 1.79 0.34 -21.10
N ILE A 154 0.56 -0.12 -21.33
CA ILE A 154 -0.57 0.06 -20.39
C ILE A 154 -0.30 -0.66 -19.05
N THR A 155 0.47 -1.75 -19.10
CA THR A 155 0.91 -2.53 -17.94
C THR A 155 2.43 -2.54 -17.89
N THR A 156 3.01 -2.30 -16.72
CA THR A 156 4.40 -2.68 -16.44
C THR A 156 4.46 -4.15 -16.07
N SER A 157 5.60 -4.82 -16.29
CA SER A 157 5.81 -6.18 -15.79
C SER A 157 5.48 -6.25 -14.30
N PHE A 158 4.86 -7.35 -13.89
CA PHE A 158 4.67 -7.64 -12.48
C PHE A 158 6.04 -7.68 -11.78
N PRO A 159 6.22 -7.06 -10.61
CA PRO A 159 7.49 -7.13 -9.90
C PRO A 159 7.90 -8.59 -9.66
N GLY A 160 9.12 -8.94 -10.08
CA GLY A 160 9.61 -10.33 -10.16
C GLY A 160 9.64 -10.91 -11.60
N GLY A 161 9.13 -10.18 -12.59
CA GLY A 161 9.03 -10.66 -13.98
C GLY A 161 10.21 -10.36 -14.91
N ASN A 162 11.31 -9.79 -14.42
CA ASN A 162 12.47 -9.46 -15.24
C ASN A 162 13.80 -9.82 -14.52
N GLU A 163 14.16 -11.10 -14.54
CA GLU A 163 15.53 -11.56 -14.81
C GLU A 163 15.52 -12.30 -16.15
#